data_AF-A0A958UHV1-F1
#
_entry.id   AF-A0A958UHV1-F1
#
_cell.length_a   1.000
_cell.length_b   1.000
_cell.length_c   1.000
_cell.angle_alpha   90.00
_cell.angle_beta   90.00
_cell.angle_gamma   90.00
#
_symmetry.space_group_name_H-M   'P 1'
#
loop_
_entity.id
_entity.type
_entity.pdbx_description
1 polymer ?
#
loop_
_entity_poly.entity_id
_entity_poly.type
_entity_poly.pdbx_seq_one_letter_code
_entity_poly.pdbx_strand_id
1 'polypeptide(L)'
;MTEWYLPITILPALGMLILSTTSQMMTLSSEINVLLSNKCTDFEHLIAHKKIKQLGLLTRSSALLYLAAGIYVLSGILGALLHNESLLDAPSLLLYGGTILVFIAFVLLITYDFKAVGIRKMQFNNNHNL
;
A
#
# COMPACT_ATOMS: atom_id res chain seq x y z
N MET A 1 31.32 -1.91 5.25
CA MET A 1 30.62 -3.11 4.71
C MET A 1 29.21 -3.33 5.27
N THR A 2 28.73 -2.57 6.26
CA THR A 2 27.41 -2.79 6.91
C THR A 2 26.23 -2.09 6.24
N GLU A 3 26.44 -1.05 5.42
CA GLU A 3 25.34 -0.23 4.87
C GLU A 3 24.57 -0.89 3.71
N TRP A 4 25.20 -1.82 2.98
CA TRP A 4 24.60 -2.53 1.84
C TRP A 4 23.61 -3.64 2.23
N TYR A 5 23.65 -4.10 3.48
CA TYR A 5 22.88 -5.26 3.92
C TYR A 5 21.42 -4.93 4.24
N LEU A 6 21.14 -3.68 4.61
CA LEU A 6 19.81 -3.23 5.02
C LEU A 6 18.80 -3.21 3.84
N PRO A 7 19.14 -2.68 2.64
CA PRO A 7 18.22 -2.72 1.50
C PRO A 7 17.85 -4.15 1.06
N ILE A 8 18.82 -5.06 1.06
CA ILE A 8 18.65 -6.43 0.53
C ILE A 8 17.74 -7.27 1.44
N THR A 9 17.78 -7.05 2.76
CA THR A 9 16.97 -7.79 3.72
C THR A 9 15.52 -7.31 3.81
N ILE A 10 15.26 -6.03 3.52
CA ILE A 10 13.91 -5.44 3.61
C ILE A 10 13.09 -5.65 2.33
N LEU A 11 13.76 -5.78 1.17
CA LEU A 11 13.08 -5.93 -0.13
C LEU A 11 12.12 -7.15 -0.21
N PRO A 12 12.48 -8.35 0.28
CA PRO A 12 11.53 -9.47 0.30
C PRO A 12 10.28 -9.18 1.14
N ALA A 13 10.42 -8.54 2.29
CA ALA A 13 9.31 -8.15 3.15
C ALA A 13 8.39 -7.12 2.47
N LEU A 14 8.97 -6.12 1.80
CA LEU A 14 8.19 -5.18 0.98
C LEU A 14 7.49 -5.86 -0.19
N GLY A 15 8.13 -6.82 -0.84
CA GLY A 15 7.52 -7.63 -1.89
C GLY A 15 6.25 -8.35 -1.40
N MET A 16 6.30 -8.93 -0.20
CA MET A 16 5.14 -9.55 0.42
C MET A 16 4.03 -8.54 0.74
N LEU A 17 4.38 -7.35 1.22
CA LEU A 17 3.41 -6.28 1.51
C LEU A 17 2.71 -5.79 0.24
N ILE A 18 3.46 -5.59 -0.84
CA ILE A 18 2.93 -5.21 -2.15
C ILE A 18 1.98 -6.30 -2.67
N LEU A 19 2.38 -7.58 -2.59
CA LEU A 19 1.55 -8.70 -3.03
C LEU A 19 0.25 -8.78 -2.24
N SER A 20 0.32 -8.67 -0.91
CA SER A 20 -0.85 -8.65 -0.03
C SER A 20 -1.80 -7.50 -0.36
N THR A 21 -1.26 -6.28 -0.52
CA THR A 21 -2.03 -5.09 -0.88
C THR A 21 -2.71 -5.24 -2.25
N THR A 22 -2.00 -5.83 -3.22
CA THR A 22 -2.53 -6.10 -4.56
C THR A 22 -3.66 -7.13 -4.52
N SER A 23 -3.53 -8.18 -3.71
CA SER A 23 -4.59 -9.15 -3.48
C SER A 23 -5.85 -8.50 -2.91
N GLN A 24 -5.70 -7.67 -1.86
CA GLN A 24 -6.81 -6.91 -1.27
C GLN A 24 -7.48 -5.98 -2.30
N MET A 25 -6.69 -5.36 -3.19
CA MET A 25 -7.20 -4.51 -4.26
C MET A 25 -8.05 -5.28 -5.27
N MET A 26 -7.61 -6.46 -5.68
CA MET A 26 -8.35 -7.32 -6.60
C MET A 26 -9.67 -7.80 -5.98
N THR A 27 -9.64 -8.23 -4.72
CA THR A 27 -10.85 -8.63 -3.99
C THR A 27 -11.85 -7.47 -3.88
N LEU A 28 -11.38 -6.28 -3.48
CA LEU A 28 -12.25 -5.11 -3.36
C LEU A 28 -12.81 -4.66 -4.72
N SER A 29 -12.01 -4.72 -5.78
CA SER A 29 -12.46 -4.43 -7.15
C SER A 29 -13.55 -5.40 -7.61
N SER A 30 -13.38 -6.70 -7.34
CA SER A 30 -14.39 -7.71 -7.62
C SER A 30 -15.69 -7.46 -6.84
N GLU A 31 -15.61 -7.13 -5.55
CA GLU A 31 -16.79 -6.78 -4.74
C GLU A 31 -17.52 -5.54 -5.30
N ILE A 32 -16.78 -4.51 -5.72
CA ILE A 32 -17.37 -3.31 -6.35
C ILE A 32 -18.08 -3.68 -7.65
N ASN A 33 -17.48 -4.51 -8.50
CA ASN A 33 -18.09 -4.96 -9.76
C ASN A 33 -19.39 -5.73 -9.52
N VAL A 34 -19.44 -6.59 -8.50
CA VAL A 34 -20.65 -7.32 -8.12
C VAL A 34 -21.76 -6.37 -7.65
N LEU A 35 -21.41 -5.35 -6.86
CA LEU A 35 -22.37 -4.36 -6.39
C LEU A 35 -22.92 -3.50 -7.54
N LEU A 36 -22.08 -3.17 -8.53
CA LEU A 36 -22.47 -2.34 -9.69
C LEU A 36 -23.20 -3.13 -10.79
N SER A 37 -23.04 -4.47 -10.85
CA SER A 37 -23.66 -5.29 -11.89
C SER A 37 -25.14 -5.58 -11.64
N ASN A 38 -25.61 -5.48 -10.39
CA ASN A 38 -27.01 -5.69 -10.03
C ASN A 38 -27.79 -4.37 -10.02
N LYS A 39 -29.13 -4.43 -10.08
CA LYS A 39 -29.99 -3.25 -9.92
C LYS A 39 -29.70 -2.59 -8.57
N CYS A 40 -28.90 -1.52 -8.59
CA CYS A 40 -28.43 -0.86 -7.39
C CYS A 40 -29.61 -0.20 -6.65
N THR A 41 -29.81 -0.62 -5.40
CA THR A 41 -30.52 0.20 -4.42
C THR A 41 -29.66 1.42 -4.04
N ASP A 42 -30.28 2.50 -3.53
CA ASP A 42 -29.54 3.69 -3.08
C ASP A 42 -28.48 3.36 -2.01
N PHE A 43 -28.75 2.33 -1.18
CA PHE A 43 -27.82 1.83 -0.18
C PHE A 43 -26.61 1.12 -0.82
N GLU A 44 -26.82 0.26 -1.81
CA GLU A 44 -25.72 -0.41 -2.53
C GLU A 44 -24.83 0.59 -3.27
N HIS A 45 -25.42 1.63 -3.85
CA HIS A 45 -24.67 2.71 -4.49
C HIS A 45 -23.80 3.48 -3.47
N LEU A 46 -24.34 3.76 -2.28
CA LEU A 46 -23.58 4.37 -1.18
C LEU A 46 -22.41 3.49 -0.73
N ILE A 47 -22.60 2.18 -0.64
CA ILE A 47 -21.56 1.23 -0.25
C ILE A 47 -20.50 1.11 -1.35
N ALA A 48 -20.90 1.02 -2.62
CA ALA A 48 -20.00 1.01 -3.77
C ALA A 48 -19.12 2.27 -3.78
N HIS A 49 -19.70 3.46 -3.59
CA HIS A 49 -18.95 4.71 -3.47
C HIS A 49 -17.92 4.69 -2.33
N LYS A 50 -18.30 4.17 -1.15
CA LYS A 50 -17.35 4.02 -0.02
C LYS A 50 -16.22 3.04 -0.33
N LYS A 51 -16.52 1.91 -0.99
CA LYS A 51 -15.51 0.92 -1.41
C LYS A 51 -14.57 1.46 -2.50
N ILE A 52 -15.06 2.25 -3.45
CA ILE A 52 -14.22 2.93 -4.45
C ILE A 52 -13.25 3.91 -3.76
N LYS A 53 -13.71 4.63 -2.72
CA LYS A 53 -12.83 5.50 -1.93
C LYS A 53 -11.74 4.70 -1.18
N GLN A 54 -12.06 3.51 -0.70
CA GLN A 54 -11.07 2.60 -0.12
C GLN A 54 -10.08 2.08 -1.16
N LEU A 55 -10.57 1.72 -2.36
CA LEU A 55 -9.73 1.28 -3.47
C LEU A 55 -8.69 2.35 -3.82
N GLY A 56 -9.11 3.61 -3.93
CA GLY A 56 -8.19 4.73 -4.18
C GLY A 56 -7.16 4.93 -3.07
N LEU A 57 -7.51 4.68 -1.81
CA LEU A 57 -6.57 4.75 -0.68
C LEU A 57 -5.54 3.62 -0.73
N LEU A 58 -5.99 2.42 -1.09
CA LEU A 58 -5.16 1.23 -1.26
C LEU A 58 -4.21 1.39 -2.47
N THR A 59 -4.68 1.98 -3.57
CA THR A 59 -3.85 2.30 -4.75
C THR A 59 -2.77 3.31 -4.43
N ARG A 60 -3.09 4.36 -3.68
CA ARG A 60 -2.09 5.35 -3.23
C ARG A 60 -1.04 4.71 -2.31
N SER A 61 -1.46 3.85 -1.38
CA SER A 61 -0.52 3.12 -0.53
C SER A 61 0.40 2.20 -1.34
N SER A 62 -0.18 1.41 -2.24
CA SER A 62 0.59 0.51 -3.12
C SER A 62 1.61 1.27 -3.97
N ALA A 63 1.22 2.42 -4.54
CA ALA A 63 2.13 3.28 -5.31
C ALA A 63 3.31 3.77 -4.45
N LEU A 64 3.08 4.16 -3.19
CA LEU A 64 4.16 4.54 -2.27
C LEU A 64 5.08 3.37 -1.93
N LEU A 65 4.54 2.16 -1.75
CA LEU A 65 5.36 0.96 -1.52
C LEU A 65 6.23 0.63 -2.74
N TYR A 66 5.69 0.72 -3.96
CA TYR A 66 6.47 0.55 -5.19
C TYR A 66 7.57 1.60 -5.33
N LEU A 67 7.25 2.87 -5.02
CA LEU A 67 8.21 3.96 -5.07
C LEU A 67 9.33 3.77 -4.03
N ALA A 68 8.98 3.35 -2.81
CA ALA A 68 9.95 3.03 -1.77
C ALA A 68 10.86 1.85 -2.15
N ALA A 69 10.29 0.78 -2.72
CA ALA A 69 11.06 -0.36 -3.21
C ALA A 69 12.05 0.06 -4.30
N GLY A 70 11.63 0.91 -5.25
CA GLY A 70 12.51 1.48 -6.27
C GLY A 70 13.66 2.29 -5.67
N ILE A 71 13.38 3.12 -4.66
CA ILE A 71 14.41 3.90 -3.95
C ILE A 71 15.40 3.00 -3.22
N TYR A 72 14.94 1.91 -2.59
CA TYR A 72 15.84 0.95 -1.93
C TYR A 72 16.74 0.22 -2.91
N VAL A 73 16.23 -0.16 -4.08
CA VAL A 73 17.05 -0.74 -5.14
C VAL A 73 18.07 0.28 -5.65
N LEU A 74 17.67 1.53 -5.87
CA LEU A 74 18.58 2.60 -6.30
C LEU A 74 19.67 2.88 -5.26
N SER A 75 19.31 2.96 -3.98
CA SER A 75 20.26 3.06 -2.87
C SER A 75 21.25 1.89 -2.90
N GLY A 76 20.72 0.66 -3.05
CA GLY A 76 21.47 -0.61 -3.15
C GLY A 76 22.37 -0.76 -4.39
N ILE A 77 22.08 -0.07 -5.49
CA ILE A 77 22.97 -0.01 -6.66
C ILE A 77 24.05 1.06 -6.43
N LEU A 78 23.66 2.23 -5.92
CA LEU A 78 24.51 3.41 -5.95
C LEU A 78 25.81 3.24 -5.18
N GLY A 79 25.80 2.81 -3.93
CA GLY A 79 27.07 2.64 -3.23
C GLY A 79 27.67 1.23 -3.32
N ALA A 80 27.07 0.32 -4.11
CA ALA A 80 27.85 -0.77 -4.68
C ALA A 80 28.82 -0.19 -5.74
N LEU A 81 28.38 0.84 -6.49
CA LEU A 81 29.17 1.53 -7.52
C LEU A 81 30.09 2.62 -6.95
N LEU A 82 29.63 3.41 -5.99
CA LEU A 82 30.40 4.48 -5.34
C LEU A 82 31.19 3.91 -4.15
N HIS A 83 32.35 3.30 -4.44
CA HIS A 83 33.12 2.56 -3.44
C HIS A 83 34.02 3.40 -2.51
N ASN A 84 34.09 4.73 -2.61
CA ASN A 84 34.63 5.68 -1.61
C ASN A 84 34.67 7.11 -2.19
N GLU A 85 34.80 8.10 -1.29
CA GLU A 85 35.07 9.54 -1.50
C GLU A 85 33.86 10.51 -1.42
N SER A 86 33.50 10.85 -0.16
CA SER A 86 33.15 12.20 0.35
C SER A 86 31.69 12.76 0.37
N LEU A 87 31.32 13.11 1.62
CA LEU A 87 30.47 14.19 2.20
C LEU A 87 28.95 14.24 2.02
N LEU A 88 28.35 13.52 1.08
CA LEU A 88 26.90 13.28 1.11
C LEU A 88 26.71 11.80 0.83
N ASP A 89 26.42 11.01 1.86
CA ASP A 89 26.02 9.61 1.73
C ASP A 89 24.67 9.53 0.98
N ALA A 90 24.68 9.79 -0.32
CA ALA A 90 23.51 9.73 -1.18
C ALA A 90 22.77 8.37 -1.07
N PRO A 91 23.47 7.22 -0.94
CA PRO A 91 22.81 5.95 -0.64
C PRO A 91 22.06 5.95 0.70
N SER A 92 22.63 6.54 1.76
CA SER A 92 21.98 6.57 3.08
C SER A 92 20.78 7.53 3.08
N LEU A 93 20.88 8.69 2.42
CA LEU A 93 19.77 9.63 2.24
C LEU A 93 18.59 8.97 1.51
N LEU A 94 18.87 8.20 0.45
CA LEU A 94 17.85 7.43 -0.28
C LEU A 94 17.21 6.37 0.62
N LEU A 95 18.00 5.67 1.44
CA LEU A 95 17.49 4.70 2.42
C LEU A 95 16.53 5.35 3.43
N TYR A 96 16.89 6.50 3.99
CA TYR A 96 16.00 7.25 4.88
C TYR A 96 14.73 7.71 4.16
N GLY A 97 14.88 8.22 2.92
CA GLY A 97 13.75 8.61 2.08
C GLY A 97 12.77 7.46 1.81
N GLY A 98 13.29 6.28 1.45
CA GLY A 98 12.49 5.07 1.26
C GLY A 98 11.77 4.66 2.54
N THR A 99 12.43 4.74 3.69
CA THR A 99 11.86 4.39 5.00
C THR A 99 10.68 5.28 5.36
N ILE A 100 10.81 6.59 5.12
CA ILE A 100 9.73 7.57 5.35
C ILE A 100 8.52 7.24 4.45
N LEU A 101 8.75 6.89 3.20
CA LEU A 101 7.67 6.52 2.27
C LEU A 101 6.94 5.24 2.69
N VAL A 102 7.68 4.22 3.14
CA VAL A 102 7.07 3.00 3.72
C VAL A 102 6.24 3.35 4.94
N PHE A 103 6.73 4.22 5.81
CA PHE A 103 5.99 4.66 6.99
C PHE A 103 4.68 5.36 6.61
N ILE A 104 4.71 6.27 5.62
CA ILE A 104 3.50 6.93 5.11
C ILE A 104 2.53 5.90 4.51
N ALA A 105 3.04 4.91 3.76
CA ALA A 105 2.22 3.84 3.21
C ALA A 105 1.52 3.02 4.32
N PHE A 106 2.21 2.72 5.42
CA PHE A 106 1.62 2.04 6.58
C PHE A 106 0.50 2.85 7.23
N VAL A 107 0.68 4.16 7.41
CA VAL A 107 -0.40 5.03 7.93
C VAL A 107 -1.64 4.95 7.03
N LEU A 108 -1.46 4.91 5.71
CA LEU A 108 -2.57 4.72 4.77
C LEU A 108 -3.20 3.33 4.90
N LEU A 109 -2.42 2.24 4.98
CA LEU A 109 -2.96 0.89 5.13
C LEU A 109 -3.77 0.73 6.42
N ILE A 110 -3.24 1.22 7.54
CA ILE A 110 -3.95 1.21 8.83
C ILE A 110 -5.27 1.99 8.72
N THR A 111 -5.25 3.14 8.05
CA THR A 111 -6.46 3.94 7.81
C THR A 111 -7.47 3.20 6.94
N TYR A 112 -7.01 2.43 5.95
CA TYR A 112 -7.85 1.58 5.11
C TYR A 112 -8.54 0.49 5.95
N ASP A 113 -7.79 -0.19 6.83
CA ASP A 113 -8.29 -1.30 7.65
C ASP A 113 -9.44 -0.85 8.56
N PHE A 114 -9.26 0.27 9.26
CA PHE A 114 -10.32 0.83 10.12
C PHE A 114 -11.57 1.21 9.32
N LYS A 115 -11.41 1.77 8.12
CA LYS A 115 -12.55 2.10 7.23
C LYS A 115 -13.25 0.84 6.73
N ALA A 116 -12.52 -0.25 6.49
CA ALA A 116 -13.09 -1.51 6.03
C ALA A 116 -14.01 -2.13 7.07
N VAL A 117 -13.60 -2.14 8.35
CA VAL A 117 -14.43 -2.59 9.45
C VAL A 117 -15.70 -1.74 9.57
N GLY A 118 -15.58 -0.41 9.44
CA GLY A 118 -16.73 0.50 9.46
C GLY A 118 -17.77 0.19 8.38
N ILE A 119 -17.32 -0.10 7.15
CA ILE A 119 -18.21 -0.46 6.03
C ILE A 119 -18.88 -1.81 6.28
N ARG A 120 -18.14 -2.82 6.74
CA ARG A 120 -18.72 -4.13 7.10
C ARG A 120 -19.79 -4.00 8.17
N LYS A 121 -19.56 -3.17 9.20
CA LYS A 121 -20.57 -2.88 10.24
C LYS A 121 -21.82 -2.22 9.67
N MET A 122 -21.67 -1.28 8.73
CA MET A 122 -22.82 -0.66 8.06
C MET A 122 -23.60 -1.64 7.19
N GLN A 123 -22.91 -2.53 6.48
CA GLN A 123 -23.57 -3.59 5.70
C GLN A 123 -24.34 -4.56 6.61
N PHE A 124 -23.74 -4.98 7.73
CA PHE A 124 -24.40 -5.84 8.72
C PHE A 124 -25.67 -5.20 9.29
N ASN A 125 -25.60 -3.95 9.73
CA ASN A 125 -26.75 -3.26 10.34
C ASN A 125 -27.91 -2.99 9.37
N ASN A 126 -27.67 -2.90 8.07
CA ASN A 126 -28.71 -2.61 7.08
C ASN A 126 -29.19 -3.87 6.34
N ASN A 127 -28.51 -5.00 6.53
CA ASN A 127 -28.95 -6.27 5.98
C ASN A 127 -30.02 -6.88 6.90
N HIS A 128 -31.28 -6.52 6.67
CA HIS A 128 -32.43 -7.02 7.43
C HIS A 128 -32.83 -8.47 7.06
N ASN A 129 -32.05 -9.14 6.20
CA ASN A 129 -32.27 -10.52 5.76
C ASN A 129 -31.35 -11.55 6.49
N LEU A 130 -30.91 -11.22 7.71
CA LEU A 130 -30.20 -12.14 8.61
C LEU A 130 -31.04 -12.40 9.86
#